data_AF-A0A962JU24-F1
#
_entry.id   AF-A0A962JU24-F1
#
_cell.length_a   1.000
_cell.length_b   1.000
_cell.length_c   1.000
_cell.angle_alpha   90.00
_cell.angle_beta   90.00
_cell.angle_gamma   90.00
#
_symmetry.space_group_name_H-M   'P 1'
#
loop_
_entity.id
_entity.type
_entity.pdbx_description
1 polymer ?
#
loop_
_entity_poly.entity_id
_entity_poly.type
_entity_poly.pdbx_seq_one_letter_code
_entity_poly.pdbx_strand_id
1 'polypeptide(L)' 'PAYLMPLIEISPSQGTSDETVTKLKTLFEKMGKKPIVCAASPGYIVSRLQALALNESARMV' A
#
# COMPACT_ATOMS: atom_id res chain seq x y z
N PRO A 1 4.59 1.32 -12.72
CA PRO A 1 5.77 2.14 -12.37
C PRO A 1 5.43 3.18 -11.30
N ALA A 2 6.32 3.45 -10.34
CA ALA A 2 6.01 4.31 -9.19
C ALA A 2 5.54 5.73 -9.56
N TYR A 3 6.09 6.32 -10.63
CA TYR A 3 5.66 7.64 -11.10
C TYR A 3 4.23 7.67 -11.65
N LEU A 4 3.73 6.55 -12.20
CA LEU A 4 2.36 6.41 -12.73
C LEU A 4 1.34 5.99 -11.67
N MET A 5 1.74 5.19 -10.69
CA MET A 5 0.79 4.65 -9.71
C MET A 5 0.37 5.75 -8.73
N PRO A 6 -0.94 6.00 -8.54
CA PRO A 6 -1.42 7.05 -7.64
C PRO A 6 -1.47 6.60 -6.18
N LEU A 7 -1.62 5.30 -5.91
CA LEU A 7 -1.84 4.74 -4.57
C LEU A 7 -0.52 4.39 -3.88
N ILE A 8 -0.43 4.65 -2.58
CA ILE A 8 0.66 4.21 -1.70
C ILE A 8 0.06 3.58 -0.44
N GLU A 9 0.52 2.39 -0.08
CA GLU A 9 0.19 1.73 1.19
C GLU A 9 1.28 2.04 2.23
N ILE A 10 0.89 2.67 3.34
CA ILE A 10 1.74 2.89 4.51
C ILE A 10 1.38 1.84 5.55
N SER A 11 2.36 1.02 5.93
CA SER A 11 2.19 -0.07 6.89
C SER A 11 3.14 0.10 8.08
N PRO A 12 2.71 0.79 9.15
CA PRO A 12 3.54 1.00 10.34
C PRO A 12 3.85 -0.32 11.05
N SER A 13 5.08 -0.46 11.56
CA SER A 13 5.46 -1.53 12.49
C SER A 13 5.26 -1.08 13.94
N GLN A 14 5.40 -1.99 14.92
CA GLN A 14 5.26 -1.65 16.35
C GLN A 14 6.16 -0.49 16.81
N GLY A 15 7.34 -0.32 16.22
CA GLY A 15 8.26 0.77 16.58
C GLY A 15 8.03 2.07 15.79
N THR A 16 7.08 2.10 14.86
CA THR A 16 6.83 3.27 14.01
C THR A 16 5.93 4.26 14.77
N SER A 17 6.41 5.48 14.98
CA SER A 17 5.62 6.52 15.65
C SER A 17 4.52 7.10 14.74
N ASP A 18 3.41 7.51 15.34
CA ASP A 18 2.31 8.19 14.62
C ASP A 18 2.76 9.48 13.92
N GLU A 19 3.75 10.17 14.49
CA GLU A 19 4.37 11.35 13.87
C GLU A 19 5.03 10.98 12.54
N THR A 20 5.73 9.84 12.48
CA THR A 20 6.37 9.35 11.24
C THR A 20 5.32 9.03 10.19
N VAL A 21 4.24 8.35 10.58
CA VAL A 21 3.12 8.02 9.68
C VAL A 21 2.49 9.29 9.12
N THR A 22 2.25 10.29 9.98
CA THR A 22 1.65 11.58 9.60
C THR A 22 2.55 12.36 8.63
N LYS A 23 3.86 12.40 8.90
CA LYS A 23 4.85 13.02 8.00
C LYS A 23 4.87 12.35 6.63
N LEU A 24 4.85 11.01 6.59
CA LEU A 24 4.82 10.26 5.33
C LEU A 24 3.53 10.50 4.54
N LYS A 25 2.36 10.48 5.20
CA LYS A 25 1.09 10.81 4.53
C LYS A 25 1.14 12.19 3.87
N THR A 26 1.54 13.19 4.65
CA THR A 26 1.64 14.58 4.16
C THR A 26 2.62 14.70 3.00
N LEU A 27 3.76 14.01 3.07
CA LEU A 27 4.76 14.00 2.00
C LEU A 27 4.19 13.43 0.70
N PHE A 28 3.52 12.28 0.78
CA PHE A 28 2.97 11.62 -0.40
C PHE A 28 1.77 12.38 -0.99
N GLU A 29 0.93 12.99 -0.16
CA GLU A 29 -0.14 13.89 -0.61
C GLU A 29 0.42 15.09 -1.39
N LYS A 30 1.51 15.71 -0.91
CA LYS A 30 2.22 16.79 -1.62
C LYS A 30 2.82 16.35 -2.96
N MET A 31 3.14 15.07 -3.10
CA MET A 31 3.59 14.47 -4.36
C MET A 31 2.43 14.09 -5.31
N GLY A 32 1.18 14.44 -4.97
CA GLY A 32 -0.01 14.09 -5.76
C GLY A 32 -0.39 12.61 -5.65
N LYS A 33 0.15 11.89 -4.66
CA LYS A 33 -0.18 10.49 -4.37
C LYS A 33 -1.34 10.40 -3.38
N LYS A 34 -1.90 9.20 -3.26
CA LYS A 34 -3.02 8.86 -2.38
C LYS A 34 -2.51 7.84 -1.35
N PRO A 35 -1.96 8.28 -0.21
CA PRO A 35 -1.51 7.36 0.82
C PRO A 35 -2.70 6.81 1.63
N ILE A 36 -2.69 5.50 1.88
CA ILE A 36 -3.59 4.84 2.82
C ILE A 36 -2.77 4.16 3.92
N VAL A 37 -3.33 4.08 5.13
CA VAL A 37 -2.69 3.35 6.23
C VAL A 37 -3.34 1.97 6.34
N CYS A 38 -2.52 0.93 6.40
CA CYS A 38 -2.98 -0.44 6.59
C CYS A 38 -2.17 -1.12 7.70
N ALA A 39 -2.76 -2.15 8.32
CA ALA A 39 -2.03 -2.97 9.28
C ALA A 39 -0.91 -3.78 8.58
N ALA A 40 0.21 -3.95 9.28
CA ALA A 40 1.30 -4.81 8.83
C ALA A 40 0.82 -6.26 8.74
N SER A 41 0.65 -6.75 7.51
CA SER A 41 0.29 -8.14 7.24
C SER A 41 0.92 -8.60 5.92
N PRO A 42 1.19 -9.92 5.76
CA PRO A 42 1.86 -10.43 4.56
C PRO A 42 1.13 -10.07 3.27
N GLY A 43 1.76 -9.29 2.40
CA GLY A 43 1.18 -8.86 1.13
C GLY A 43 0.21 -7.67 1.22
N TYR A 44 0.13 -6.97 2.36
CA TYR A 44 -0.66 -5.75 2.54
C TYR A 44 -2.11 -5.90 2.03
N ILE A 45 -2.71 -4.87 1.43
CA ILE A 45 -4.06 -4.96 0.85
C ILE A 45 -3.93 -5.29 -0.63
N VAL A 46 -3.19 -4.47 -1.39
CA VAL A 46 -3.15 -4.55 -2.86
C VAL A 46 -2.49 -5.84 -3.34
N SER A 47 -1.30 -6.18 -2.84
CA SER A 47 -0.60 -7.38 -3.32
C SER A 47 -1.35 -8.67 -2.99
N ARG A 48 -2.04 -8.72 -1.84
CA ARG A 48 -2.90 -9.85 -1.47
C ARG A 48 -4.10 -9.98 -2.42
N LEU A 49 -4.80 -8.89 -2.68
CA LEU A 49 -5.94 -8.89 -3.61
C LEU A 49 -5.50 -9.25 -5.04
N GLN A 50 -4.38 -8.69 -5.49
CA GLN A 50 -3.81 -8.97 -6.80
C GLN A 50 -3.46 -10.45 -6.97
N ALA A 51 -2.81 -11.06 -5.97
CA ALA A 51 -2.46 -12.47 -6.00
C ALA A 51 -3.72 -13.35 -6.11
N LEU A 52 -4.79 -13.04 -5.36
CA LEU A 52 -6.05 -13.78 -5.46
C LEU A 52 -6.67 -13.67 -6.86
N ALA A 53 -6.75 -12.46 -7.42
CA ALA A 53 -7.30 -12.25 -8.75
C ALA A 53 -6.50 -12.96 -9.85
N LEU A 54 -5.16 -12.92 -9.77
CA LEU A 54 -4.28 -13.63 -10.70
C LEU A 54 -4.40 -15.15 -10.57
N ASN A 55 -4.48 -15.68 -9.34
CA ASN A 55 -4.63 -17.11 -9.10
C ASN A 55 -5.94 -17.65 -9.67
N GLU A 56 -7.04 -16.91 -9.53
CA GLU A 56 -8.30 -17.28 -10.17
C GLU A 56 -8.21 -17.23 -11.69
N SER A 57 -7.56 -16.19 -12.24
CA SER A 57 -7.35 -16.09 -13.70
C SER A 57 -6.52 -17.25 -14.25
N ALA A 58 -5.47 -17.66 -13.53
CA ALA A 58 -4.60 -18.77 -13.92
C ALA A 58 -5.30 -20.14 -13.87
N ARG A 59 -6.36 -20.30 -13.06
CA ARG A 59 -7.17 -21.53 -13.01
C ARG A 59 -8.17 -21.66 -14.16
N MET A 60 -8.45 -20.57 -14.86
CA MET A 60 -9.39 -20.56 -16.00
C MET A 60 -8.75 -20.99 -17.32
N VAL A 61 -7.43 -21.17 -17.37
CA VAL A 61 -6.66 -21.55 -18.57
C VAL A 61 -5.99 -22.90 -18.42
#